data_AF-A0A7C6HE66-F1
#
_entry.id   AF-A0A7C6HE66-F1
#
_cell.length_a   1.000
_cell.length_b   1.000
_cell.length_c   1.000
_cell.angle_alpha   90.00
_cell.angle_beta   90.00
_cell.angle_gamma   90.00
#
_symmetry.space_group_name_H-M   'P 1'
#
loop_
_entity.id
_entity.type
_entity.pdbx_description
1 polymer ?
#
loop_
_entity_poly.entity_id
_entity_poly.type
_entity_poly.pdbx_seq_one_letter_code
_entity_poly.pdbx_strand_id
1 'polypeptide(L)'
;MKSAFKTAAVVFMMMAVVVGFTACGGYNIPHHTPHQYQIAVEGNVTLSVKATTQKEMLSYHAFIKEFENTCPEASVSLDTLGGDLDARIASGDIGDVFVFNADRLSHLVETRTLIKLDLYASHLGFDFSNIYSAAYDAGTYSGGLYMVSVDYARLSLVANKDALSEEGLDLPSNDWTWREFREDYAQKLVKINEDGAYSQ
;
A
#
# COMPACT_ATOMS: atom_id res chain seq x y z
N MET A 1 -61.89 -12.54 -7.13
CA MET A 1 -61.46 -11.65 -6.02
C MET A 1 -60.24 -12.15 -5.25
N LYS A 2 -60.18 -13.41 -4.79
CA LYS A 2 -59.02 -13.93 -4.03
C LYS A 2 -57.72 -14.07 -4.84
N SER A 3 -57.79 -14.31 -6.16
CA SER A 3 -56.59 -14.41 -7.04
C SER A 3 -56.00 -13.02 -7.33
N ALA A 4 -56.84 -12.04 -7.66
CA ALA A 4 -56.42 -10.67 -7.92
C ALA A 4 -55.73 -10.01 -6.70
N PHE A 5 -56.17 -10.34 -5.48
CA PHE A 5 -55.55 -9.84 -4.25
C PHE A 5 -54.17 -10.45 -4.00
N LYS A 6 -53.97 -11.74 -4.34
CA LYS A 6 -52.65 -12.40 -4.25
C LYS A 6 -51.67 -11.86 -5.30
N THR A 7 -52.13 -11.63 -6.53
CA THR A 7 -51.30 -11.03 -7.58
C THR A 7 -50.92 -9.59 -7.24
N ALA A 8 -51.85 -8.79 -6.71
CA ALA A 8 -51.56 -7.43 -6.25
C ALA A 8 -50.56 -7.41 -5.08
N ALA A 9 -50.68 -8.33 -4.11
CA ALA A 9 -49.74 -8.43 -2.99
C ALA A 9 -48.32 -8.83 -3.43
N VAL A 10 -48.19 -9.76 -4.38
CA VAL A 10 -46.89 -10.17 -4.93
C VAL A 10 -46.24 -9.06 -5.74
N VAL A 11 -47.02 -8.32 -6.54
CA VAL A 11 -46.51 -7.16 -7.30
C VAL A 11 -46.08 -6.03 -6.36
N PHE A 12 -46.85 -5.75 -5.30
CA PHE A 12 -46.48 -4.73 -4.30
C PHE A 12 -45.23 -5.11 -3.51
N MET A 13 -45.06 -6.39 -3.18
CA MET A 13 -43.87 -6.91 -2.49
C MET A 13 -42.62 -6.87 -3.39
N MET A 14 -42.74 -7.15 -4.69
CA MET A 14 -41.64 -6.97 -5.65
C MET A 14 -41.29 -5.49 -5.88
N MET A 15 -42.28 -4.60 -5.90
CA MET A 15 -42.04 -3.15 -6.03
C MET A 15 -41.35 -2.56 -4.80
N ALA A 16 -41.65 -3.06 -3.60
CA ALA A 16 -40.99 -2.64 -2.36
C ALA A 16 -39.52 -3.09 -2.27
N VAL A 17 -39.16 -4.22 -2.89
CA VAL A 17 -37.75 -4.69 -2.95
C VAL A 17 -36.91 -3.88 -3.95
N VAL A 18 -37.52 -3.33 -5.01
CA VAL A 18 -36.83 -2.49 -6.00
C VAL A 18 -36.54 -1.07 -5.47
N VAL A 19 -37.34 -0.56 -4.52
CA VAL A 19 -37.11 0.76 -3.88
C VAL A 19 -36.09 0.68 -2.73
N GLY A 20 -35.71 -0.53 -2.29
CA GLY A 20 -34.76 -0.74 -1.19
C GLY A 20 -33.27 -0.58 -1.54
N PHE A 21 -32.91 -0.40 -2.81
CA PHE A 21 -31.50 -0.32 -3.25
C PHE A 21 -31.03 1.07 -3.73
N THR A 22 -31.82 2.12 -3.57
CA THR A 22 -31.35 3.51 -3.74
C THR A 22 -31.03 4.16 -2.41
N ALA A 23 -30.14 3.51 -1.65
CA ALA A 23 -29.36 4.15 -0.60
C ALA A 23 -27.87 3.87 -0.85
N CYS A 24 -27.43 3.95 -2.11
CA CYS A 24 -26.12 4.55 -2.36
C CYS A 24 -26.28 6.02 -2.00
N GLY A 25 -26.15 6.33 -0.71
CA GLY A 25 -25.71 7.66 -0.31
C GLY A 25 -24.45 7.89 -1.11
N GLY A 26 -24.56 8.70 -2.17
CA GLY A 26 -23.40 9.16 -2.91
C GLY A 26 -22.52 9.82 -1.87
N TYR A 27 -21.46 9.12 -1.48
CA TYR A 27 -20.40 9.72 -0.71
C TYR A 27 -19.84 10.80 -1.65
N ASN A 28 -20.30 12.02 -1.44
CA ASN A 28 -19.74 13.20 -2.07
C ASN A 28 -18.32 13.27 -1.56
N ILE A 29 -17.37 12.69 -2.32
CA ILE A 29 -15.97 13.03 -2.17
C ILE A 29 -15.96 14.56 -2.31
N PRO A 30 -15.55 15.31 -1.28
CA PRO A 30 -15.51 16.76 -1.36
C PRO A 30 -14.58 17.14 -2.50
N HIS A 31 -15.14 17.47 -3.66
CA HIS A 31 -14.41 18.06 -4.79
C HIS A 31 -14.09 19.54 -4.54
N HIS A 32 -14.54 20.09 -3.41
CA HIS A 32 -14.27 21.44 -2.99
C HIS A 32 -13.10 21.42 -2.00
N THR A 33 -11.93 21.84 -2.47
CA THR A 33 -10.97 22.50 -1.60
C THR A 33 -11.64 23.76 -1.06
N PRO A 34 -11.69 23.97 0.27
CA PRO A 34 -11.96 25.29 0.78
C PRO A 34 -10.81 26.18 0.31
N HIS A 35 -11.10 27.27 -0.40
CA HIS A 35 -10.12 28.31 -0.75
C HIS A 35 -9.39 28.93 0.46
N GLN A 36 -9.68 28.45 1.67
CA GLN A 36 -9.16 28.88 2.96
C GLN A 36 -8.82 27.68 3.87
N TYR A 37 -8.36 26.55 3.33
CA TYR A 37 -7.90 25.45 4.18
C TYR A 37 -6.69 25.90 5.00
N GLN A 38 -6.93 26.26 6.26
CA GLN A 38 -5.87 26.42 7.25
C GLN A 38 -5.57 25.04 7.82
N ILE A 39 -4.31 24.64 7.73
CA ILE A 39 -3.83 23.38 8.28
C ILE A 39 -3.86 23.51 9.80
N ALA A 40 -4.93 23.01 10.40
CA ALA A 40 -5.04 22.74 11.83
C ALA A 40 -5.11 21.22 11.97
N VAL A 41 -4.01 20.61 12.39
CA VAL A 41 -3.92 19.16 12.56
C VAL A 41 -4.24 18.85 14.02
N GLU A 42 -5.46 18.41 14.26
CA GLU A 42 -5.98 18.09 15.60
C GLU A 42 -6.70 16.73 15.61
N GLY A 43 -6.79 16.11 16.78
CA GLY A 43 -7.56 14.88 16.99
C GLY A 43 -6.72 13.60 16.93
N ASN A 44 -7.38 12.46 16.75
CA ASN A 44 -6.72 11.16 16.65
C ASN A 44 -6.80 10.65 15.21
N VAL A 45 -5.65 10.24 14.68
CA VAL A 45 -5.52 9.60 13.36
C VAL A 45 -5.11 8.15 13.58
N THR A 46 -5.79 7.22 12.95
CA THR A 46 -5.40 5.80 12.97
C THR A 46 -4.51 5.48 11.77
N LEU A 47 -3.31 4.98 12.06
CA LEU A 47 -2.36 4.49 11.06
C LEU A 47 -2.37 2.96 11.06
N SER A 48 -2.85 2.35 9.97
CA SER A 48 -2.84 0.90 9.80
C SER A 48 -1.62 0.41 9.02
N VAL A 49 -0.81 -0.46 9.63
CA VAL A 49 0.44 -0.97 9.03
C VAL A 49 0.55 -2.47 9.12
N LYS A 50 1.13 -3.09 8.09
CA LYS A 50 1.60 -4.47 8.17
C LYS A 50 3.02 -4.47 8.71
N ALA A 51 3.16 -4.54 10.03
CA ALA A 51 4.45 -4.66 10.69
C ALA A 51 4.42 -5.91 11.57
N THR A 52 5.28 -6.87 11.27
CA THR A 52 5.32 -8.17 11.95
C THR A 52 6.54 -8.33 12.84
N THR A 53 7.51 -7.40 12.74
CA THR A 53 8.74 -7.41 13.53
C THR A 53 8.88 -6.16 14.39
N GLN A 54 9.59 -6.27 15.52
CA GLN A 54 9.94 -5.09 16.35
C GLN A 54 10.72 -4.04 15.54
N LYS A 55 11.56 -4.47 14.59
CA LYS A 55 12.36 -3.57 13.76
C LYS A 55 11.50 -2.71 12.84
N GLU A 56 10.50 -3.30 12.19
CA GLU A 56 9.54 -2.57 11.36
C GLU A 56 8.73 -1.57 12.21
N MET A 57 8.32 -1.99 13.41
CA MET A 57 7.59 -1.13 14.34
C MET A 57 8.42 0.08 14.79
N LEU A 58 9.75 -0.03 14.93
CA LEU A 58 10.60 1.10 15.35
C LEU A 58 10.50 2.30 14.39
N SER A 59 10.47 2.05 13.08
CA SER A 59 10.35 3.12 12.08
C SER A 59 9.03 3.88 12.24
N TYR A 60 7.91 3.15 12.37
CA TYR A 60 6.60 3.78 12.55
C TYR A 60 6.49 4.57 13.86
N HIS A 61 7.02 4.05 14.97
CA HIS A 61 7.05 4.81 16.23
C HIS A 61 7.89 6.09 16.12
N ALA A 62 9.00 6.07 15.38
CA ALA A 62 9.81 7.27 15.16
C ALA A 62 9.05 8.32 14.35
N PHE A 63 8.35 7.92 13.28
CA PHE A 63 7.52 8.83 12.49
C PHE A 63 6.34 9.39 13.29
N ILE A 64 5.64 8.55 14.04
CA ILE A 64 4.53 8.96 14.92
C ILE A 64 5.02 9.99 15.93
N LYS A 65 6.12 9.70 16.63
CA LYS A 65 6.68 10.61 17.62
C LYS A 65 7.03 11.97 17.01
N GLU A 66 7.65 12.00 15.84
CA GLU A 66 8.02 13.27 15.20
C GLU A 66 6.79 14.04 14.68
N PHE A 67 5.79 13.32 14.18
CA PHE A 67 4.51 13.90 13.80
C PHE A 67 3.80 14.55 14.99
N GLU A 68 3.68 13.84 16.12
CA GLU A 68 3.06 14.36 17.35
C GLU A 68 3.86 15.52 17.97
N ASN A 69 5.18 15.52 17.85
CA ASN A 69 6.00 16.67 18.26
C ASN A 69 5.72 17.92 17.39
N THR A 70 5.51 17.71 16.08
CA THR A 70 5.26 18.80 15.11
C THR A 70 3.81 19.28 15.17
N CYS A 71 2.88 18.37 15.49
CA CYS A 71 1.44 18.59 15.55
C CYS A 71 0.92 18.20 16.95
N PRO A 72 1.15 19.02 17.99
CA PRO A 72 0.89 18.63 19.39
C PRO A 72 -0.59 18.44 19.74
N GLU A 73 -1.50 18.99 18.94
CA GLU A 73 -2.95 18.80 19.10
C GLU A 73 -3.45 17.51 18.42
N ALA A 74 -2.55 16.79 17.74
CA ALA A 74 -2.83 15.53 17.08
C ALA A 74 -2.15 14.36 17.79
N SER A 75 -2.77 13.19 17.69
CA SER A 75 -2.25 11.92 18.19
C SER A 75 -2.40 10.85 17.11
N VAL A 76 -1.50 9.85 17.11
CA VAL A 76 -1.58 8.73 16.17
C VAL A 76 -1.77 7.41 16.90
N SER A 77 -2.85 6.71 16.58
CA SER A 77 -3.08 5.34 17.01
C SER A 77 -2.55 4.37 15.96
N LEU A 78 -1.70 3.44 16.38
CA LEU A 78 -1.13 2.44 15.48
C LEU A 78 -2.00 1.17 15.50
N ASP A 79 -2.52 0.80 14.34
CA ASP A 79 -3.23 -0.44 14.09
C ASP A 79 -2.33 -1.40 13.30
N THR A 80 -1.91 -2.50 13.93
CA THR A 80 -1.16 -3.54 13.24
C THR A 80 -2.10 -4.45 12.49
N LEU A 81 -2.01 -4.43 11.16
CA LEU A 81 -2.82 -5.24 10.26
C LEU A 81 -2.63 -6.74 10.52
N GLY A 82 -3.62 -7.35 11.17
CA GLY A 82 -3.88 -8.79 11.09
C GLY A 82 -4.83 -9.12 9.93
N GLY A 83 -4.77 -10.36 9.43
CA GLY A 83 -5.69 -10.84 8.40
C GLY A 83 -5.42 -10.30 7.00
N ASP A 84 -6.44 -10.37 6.14
CA ASP A 84 -6.39 -9.93 4.74
C ASP A 84 -6.74 -8.43 4.61
N LEU A 85 -5.91 -7.68 3.88
CA LEU A 85 -6.06 -6.24 3.73
C LEU A 85 -7.32 -5.87 2.94
N ASP A 86 -7.66 -6.61 1.88
CA ASP A 86 -8.83 -6.29 1.05
C ASP A 86 -10.12 -6.50 1.83
N ALA A 87 -10.19 -7.55 2.66
CA ALA A 87 -11.32 -7.77 3.55
C ALA A 87 -11.50 -6.62 4.56
N ARG A 88 -10.40 -6.12 5.14
CA ARG A 88 -10.42 -4.98 6.08
C ARG A 88 -10.85 -3.68 5.42
N ILE A 89 -10.34 -3.41 4.21
CA ILE A 89 -10.77 -2.27 3.40
C ILE A 89 -12.26 -2.38 3.07
N ALA A 90 -12.72 -3.55 2.63
CA ALA A 90 -14.12 -3.76 2.25
C ALA A 90 -15.10 -3.66 3.44
N SER A 91 -14.68 -4.03 4.64
CA SER A 91 -15.49 -3.90 5.86
C SER A 91 -15.44 -2.51 6.49
N GLY A 92 -14.52 -1.65 6.05
CA GLY A 92 -14.25 -0.35 6.68
C GLY A 92 -13.49 -0.47 8.01
N ASP A 93 -13.02 -1.67 8.35
CA ASP A 93 -12.14 -1.89 9.51
C ASP A 93 -10.69 -1.59 9.12
N ILE A 94 -10.40 -0.36 8.72
CA ILE A 94 -9.09 0.13 8.31
C ILE A 94 -8.89 1.55 8.85
N GLY A 95 -7.66 1.94 9.15
CA GLY A 95 -7.33 3.27 9.65
C GLY A 95 -7.49 4.37 8.59
N ASP A 96 -7.45 5.62 9.05
CA ASP A 96 -7.53 6.82 8.21
C ASP A 96 -6.37 6.89 7.20
N VAL A 97 -5.19 6.42 7.64
CA VAL A 97 -4.00 6.26 6.82
C VAL A 97 -3.58 4.80 6.90
N PHE A 98 -3.29 4.17 5.77
CA PHE A 98 -2.84 2.78 5.77
C PHE A 98 -1.74 2.53 4.74
N VAL A 99 -0.84 1.62 5.07
CA VAL A 99 0.28 1.24 4.21
C VAL A 99 -0.10 0.03 3.37
N PHE A 100 0.09 0.14 2.05
CA PHE A 100 -0.21 -0.91 1.08
C PHE A 100 0.84 -0.93 -0.03
N ASN A 101 0.90 -2.03 -0.77
CA ASN A 101 1.83 -2.18 -1.88
C ASN A 101 1.30 -1.47 -3.14
N ALA A 102 2.19 -0.84 -3.90
CA ALA A 102 1.83 -0.02 -5.07
C ALA A 102 1.07 -0.79 -6.17
N ASP A 103 1.20 -2.12 -6.25
CA ASP A 103 0.46 -2.97 -7.19
C ASP A 103 -1.06 -2.95 -6.97
N ARG A 104 -1.52 -2.49 -5.80
CA ARG A 104 -2.94 -2.36 -5.45
C ARG A 104 -3.53 -1.00 -5.82
N LEU A 105 -2.71 -0.03 -6.24
CA LEU A 105 -3.13 1.37 -6.41
C LEU A 105 -4.34 1.52 -7.33
N SER A 106 -4.28 0.95 -8.53
CA SER A 106 -5.36 1.08 -9.52
C SER A 106 -6.70 0.59 -8.99
N HIS A 107 -6.70 -0.58 -8.34
CA HIS A 107 -7.89 -1.16 -7.73
C HIS A 107 -8.48 -0.23 -6.67
N LEU A 108 -7.66 0.25 -5.73
CA LEU A 108 -8.11 1.10 -4.62
C LEU A 108 -8.60 2.49 -5.07
N VAL A 109 -8.08 3.01 -6.18
CA VAL A 109 -8.60 4.24 -6.79
C VAL A 109 -9.94 3.97 -7.48
N GLU A 110 -10.06 2.87 -8.23
CA GLU A 110 -11.30 2.49 -8.94
C GLU A 110 -12.46 2.18 -7.99
N THR A 111 -12.17 1.56 -6.83
CA THR A 111 -13.15 1.32 -5.76
C THR A 111 -13.42 2.55 -4.90
N ARG A 112 -12.76 3.69 -5.18
CA ARG A 112 -12.88 4.95 -4.43
C ARG A 112 -12.49 4.81 -2.94
N THR A 113 -11.57 3.90 -2.64
CA THR A 113 -11.01 3.73 -1.30
C THR A 113 -10.04 4.87 -0.97
N LEU A 114 -9.36 5.41 -1.98
CA LEU A 114 -8.34 6.46 -1.79
C LEU A 114 -8.86 7.84 -2.21
N ILE A 115 -8.48 8.86 -1.44
CA ILE A 115 -8.67 10.25 -1.80
C ILE A 115 -7.54 10.74 -2.71
N LYS A 116 -7.85 11.70 -3.59
CA LYS A 116 -6.84 12.36 -4.43
C LYS A 116 -6.03 13.35 -3.60
N LEU A 117 -4.71 13.20 -3.57
CA LEU A 117 -3.79 13.94 -2.68
C LEU A 117 -3.25 15.24 -3.27
N ASP A 118 -3.27 15.42 -4.60
CA ASP A 118 -2.67 16.60 -5.27
C ASP A 118 -3.18 17.95 -4.72
N LEU A 119 -4.47 17.98 -4.40
CA LEU A 119 -5.13 19.16 -3.85
C LEU A 119 -4.59 19.53 -2.48
N TYR A 120 -4.17 18.55 -1.67
CA TYR A 120 -3.59 18.79 -0.35
C TYR A 120 -2.09 19.06 -0.45
N ALA A 121 -1.39 18.36 -1.33
CA ALA A 121 0.06 18.48 -1.47
C ALA A 121 0.50 19.91 -1.84
N SER A 122 -0.24 20.58 -2.72
CA SER A 122 0.00 21.98 -3.08
C SER A 122 -0.20 22.95 -1.90
N HIS A 123 -1.20 22.70 -1.04
CA HIS A 123 -1.46 23.54 0.14
C HIS A 123 -0.46 23.28 1.28
N LEU A 124 0.02 22.04 1.40
CA LEU A 124 1.02 21.63 2.39
C LEU A 124 2.45 22.02 1.98
N GLY A 125 2.64 22.58 0.78
CA GLY A 125 3.96 23.00 0.29
C GLY A 125 4.90 21.82 0.02
N PHE A 126 4.37 20.64 -0.29
CA PHE A 126 5.21 19.47 -0.58
C PHE A 126 6.00 19.67 -1.87
N ASP A 127 7.33 19.60 -1.75
CA ASP A 127 8.25 19.62 -2.87
C ASP A 127 8.59 18.20 -3.33
N PHE A 128 7.94 17.77 -4.41
CA PHE A 128 8.19 16.45 -5.02
C PHE A 128 9.50 16.38 -5.80
N SER A 129 10.22 17.49 -6.00
CA SER A 129 11.48 17.49 -6.77
C SER A 129 12.60 16.67 -6.11
N ASN A 130 12.50 16.45 -4.80
CA ASN A 130 13.45 15.65 -4.02
C ASN A 130 13.01 14.18 -3.84
N ILE A 131 11.94 13.75 -4.50
CA ILE A 131 11.47 12.37 -4.47
C ILE A 131 11.90 11.68 -5.77
N TYR A 132 12.35 10.42 -5.68
CA TYR A 132 12.63 9.60 -6.86
C TYR A 132 11.38 9.56 -7.76
N SER A 133 11.54 9.86 -9.05
CA SER A 133 10.41 9.90 -9.98
C SER A 133 9.62 8.59 -10.00
N ALA A 134 10.30 7.44 -9.93
CA ALA A 134 9.64 6.14 -9.87
C ALA A 134 8.75 5.96 -8.63
N ALA A 135 9.11 6.56 -7.49
CA ALA A 135 8.30 6.52 -6.28
C ALA A 135 7.07 7.44 -6.40
N TYR A 136 7.25 8.63 -7.00
CA TYR A 136 6.13 9.51 -7.32
C TYR A 136 5.17 8.84 -8.30
N ASP A 137 5.68 8.33 -9.41
CA ASP A 137 4.90 7.68 -10.47
C ASP A 137 4.13 6.46 -9.93
N ALA A 138 4.73 5.68 -9.03
CA ALA A 138 4.09 4.55 -8.36
C ALA A 138 2.88 4.95 -7.50
N GLY A 139 2.77 6.22 -7.09
CA GLY A 139 1.62 6.76 -6.38
C GLY A 139 0.60 7.47 -7.25
N THR A 140 0.84 7.54 -8.57
CA THR A 140 -0.05 8.21 -9.51
C THR A 140 -0.94 7.22 -10.27
N TYR A 141 -2.20 7.59 -10.44
CA TYR A 141 -3.15 6.86 -11.28
C TYR A 141 -4.07 7.84 -12.00
N SER A 142 -4.28 7.64 -13.30
CA SER A 142 -5.16 8.48 -14.12
C SER A 142 -4.93 10.00 -13.96
N GLY A 143 -3.66 10.42 -13.84
CA GLY A 143 -3.28 11.84 -13.72
C GLY A 143 -3.55 12.46 -12.35
N GLY A 144 -3.62 11.67 -11.28
CA GLY A 144 -3.65 12.17 -9.91
C GLY A 144 -2.77 11.37 -8.96
N LEU A 145 -2.25 12.01 -7.92
CA LEU A 145 -1.56 11.36 -6.81
C LEU A 145 -2.56 10.82 -5.79
N TYR A 146 -2.40 9.56 -5.38
CA TYR A 146 -3.28 8.89 -4.41
C TYR A 146 -2.50 8.17 -3.30
N MET A 147 -1.18 8.05 -3.44
CA MET A 147 -0.30 7.37 -2.50
C MET A 147 1.04 8.11 -2.45
N VAL A 148 1.66 8.19 -1.26
CA VAL A 148 3.03 8.65 -1.09
C VAL A 148 3.88 7.48 -0.62
N SER A 149 4.97 7.19 -1.32
CA SER A 149 5.87 6.09 -0.95
C SER A 149 6.57 6.36 0.38
N VAL A 150 6.45 5.42 1.32
CA VAL A 150 7.17 5.42 2.60
C VAL A 150 8.55 4.78 2.46
N ASP A 151 8.67 3.78 1.59
CA ASP A 151 9.93 3.16 1.21
C ASP A 151 9.93 2.79 -0.28
N TYR A 152 11.09 2.37 -0.78
CA TYR A 152 11.22 1.73 -2.06
C TYR A 152 12.26 0.60 -1.96
N ALA A 153 11.96 -0.55 -2.55
CA ALA A 153 12.87 -1.68 -2.58
C ALA A 153 13.70 -1.68 -3.86
N ARG A 154 15.01 -1.90 -3.74
CA ARG A 154 15.90 -2.16 -4.88
C ARG A 154 16.35 -3.61 -4.85
N LEU A 155 16.07 -4.35 -5.93
CA LEU A 155 16.65 -5.67 -6.11
C LEU A 155 18.18 -5.54 -6.26
N SER A 156 18.91 -6.20 -5.39
CA SER A 156 20.38 -6.23 -5.41
C SER A 156 20.84 -7.67 -5.27
N LEU A 157 21.88 -8.05 -6.00
CA LEU A 157 22.54 -9.32 -5.75
C LEU A 157 23.59 -9.12 -4.65
N VAL A 158 23.55 -9.99 -3.64
CA VAL A 158 24.57 -10.07 -2.60
C VAL A 158 25.34 -11.37 -2.82
N ALA A 159 26.67 -11.27 -2.89
CA ALA A 159 27.55 -12.42 -3.07
C ALA A 159 28.40 -12.68 -1.83
N ASN A 160 28.54 -13.96 -1.46
CA ASN A 160 29.51 -14.38 -0.45
C ASN A 160 30.91 -14.42 -1.10
N LYS A 161 31.80 -13.51 -0.67
CA LYS A 161 33.15 -13.39 -1.22
C LYS A 161 34.03 -14.60 -0.92
N ASP A 162 33.83 -15.24 0.22
CA ASP A 162 34.63 -16.40 0.62
C ASP A 162 34.30 -17.59 -0.29
N ALA A 163 33.00 -17.83 -0.54
CA ALA A 163 32.54 -18.87 -1.45
C ALA A 163 33.04 -18.66 -2.90
N LEU A 164 33.09 -17.41 -3.37
CA LEU A 164 33.69 -17.09 -4.67
C LEU A 164 35.19 -17.42 -4.68
N SER A 165 35.92 -17.00 -3.65
CA SER A 165 37.36 -17.22 -3.54
C SER A 165 37.74 -18.71 -3.46
N GLU A 166 36.93 -19.54 -2.79
CA GLU A 166 37.15 -20.99 -2.72
C GLU A 166 37.10 -21.67 -4.09
N GLU A 167 36.27 -21.16 -5.00
CA GLU A 167 36.16 -21.62 -6.39
C GLU A 167 37.07 -20.85 -7.36
N GLY A 168 37.92 -19.95 -6.86
CA GLY A 168 38.80 -19.12 -7.68
C GLY A 168 38.05 -18.13 -8.58
N LEU A 169 36.85 -17.70 -8.16
CA LEU A 169 36.02 -16.72 -8.86
C LEU A 169 36.23 -15.32 -8.28
N ASP A 170 36.28 -14.32 -9.16
CA ASP A 170 36.21 -12.91 -8.79
C ASP A 170 34.74 -12.47 -8.61
N LEU A 171 34.53 -11.22 -8.18
CA LEU A 171 33.19 -10.62 -8.24
C LEU A 171 32.75 -10.43 -9.70
N PRO A 172 31.46 -10.64 -10.02
CA PRO A 172 30.95 -10.37 -11.35
C PRO A 172 31.06 -8.88 -11.69
N SER A 173 31.25 -8.59 -12.97
CA SER A 173 31.17 -7.23 -13.48
C SER A 173 29.73 -6.71 -13.41
N ASN A 174 29.57 -5.39 -13.39
CA ASN A 174 28.25 -4.75 -13.29
C ASN A 174 27.35 -5.02 -14.52
N ASP A 175 27.94 -5.44 -15.64
CA ASP A 175 27.31 -5.68 -16.94
C ASP A 175 27.17 -7.17 -17.29
N TRP A 176 27.47 -8.07 -16.36
CA TRP A 176 27.26 -9.50 -16.53
C TRP A 176 25.80 -9.86 -16.87
N THR A 177 25.64 -11.03 -17.47
CA THR A 177 24.38 -11.52 -18.03
C THR A 177 23.78 -12.62 -17.17
N TRP A 178 22.49 -12.89 -17.36
CA TRP A 178 21.81 -14.05 -16.76
C TRP A 178 22.45 -15.38 -17.13
N ARG A 179 23.07 -15.44 -18.32
CA ARG A 179 23.80 -16.63 -18.76
C ARG A 179 25.08 -16.81 -17.95
N GLU A 180 25.89 -15.76 -17.82
CA GLU A 180 27.11 -15.79 -16.98
C GLU A 180 26.77 -16.10 -15.52
N PHE A 181 25.74 -15.45 -14.96
CA PHE A 181 25.25 -15.77 -13.61
C PHE A 181 25.00 -17.28 -13.43
N ARG A 182 24.35 -17.92 -14.40
CA ARG A 182 24.00 -19.35 -14.32
C ARG A 182 25.20 -20.26 -14.57
N GLU A 183 25.89 -20.04 -15.68
CA GLU A 183 26.90 -20.95 -16.24
C GLU A 183 28.27 -20.74 -15.60
N ASP A 184 28.65 -19.49 -15.32
CA ASP A 184 30.00 -19.16 -14.89
C ASP A 184 30.14 -19.04 -13.37
N TYR A 185 29.03 -18.72 -12.68
CA TYR A 185 28.98 -18.52 -11.22
C TYR A 185 28.15 -19.58 -10.51
N ALA A 186 26.83 -19.58 -10.69
CA ALA A 186 25.91 -20.36 -9.86
C ALA A 186 26.25 -21.85 -9.88
N GLN A 187 26.46 -22.45 -11.05
CA GLN A 187 26.79 -23.87 -11.17
C GLN A 187 28.08 -24.29 -10.44
N LYS A 188 29.10 -23.41 -10.38
CA LYS A 188 30.36 -23.70 -9.68
C LYS A 188 30.23 -23.56 -8.16
N LEU A 189 29.37 -22.66 -7.72
CA LEU A 189 29.13 -22.40 -6.30
C LEU A 189 28.16 -23.42 -5.68
N VAL A 190 27.46 -24.23 -6.48
CA VAL A 190 26.63 -25.32 -5.95
C VAL A 190 27.51 -26.42 -5.36
N LYS A 191 27.39 -26.63 -4.05
CA LYS A 191 28.01 -27.76 -3.35
C LYS A 191 26.95 -28.84 -3.10
N ILE A 192 27.25 -30.08 -3.50
CA ILE A 192 26.36 -31.24 -3.35
C ILE A 192 27.07 -32.25 -2.45
N ASN A 193 26.37 -32.68 -1.40
CA ASN A 193 26.82 -33.73 -0.48
C ASN A 193 26.77 -35.11 -1.14
N GLU A 194 27.40 -36.11 -0.52
CA GLU A 194 27.39 -37.50 -1.01
C GLU A 194 25.99 -38.12 -1.11
N ASP A 195 25.02 -37.60 -0.35
CA ASP A 195 23.61 -38.01 -0.38
C ASP A 195 22.76 -37.28 -1.45
N GLY A 196 23.38 -36.39 -2.22
CA GLY A 196 22.73 -35.60 -3.25
C GLY A 196 22.02 -34.34 -2.75
N ALA A 197 22.12 -34.00 -1.45
CA ALA A 197 21.58 -32.76 -0.91
C ALA A 197 22.52 -31.58 -1.17
N TYR A 198 21.96 -30.37 -1.34
CA TYR A 198 22.76 -29.14 -1.41
C TYR A 198 23.33 -28.80 -0.02
N SER A 199 24.63 -28.55 0.07
CA SER A 199 25.22 -27.95 1.28
C SER A 199 25.14 -26.43 1.18
N GLN A 200 24.69 -25.77 2.25
CA GLN A 200 24.67 -24.31 2.36
C GLN A 200 26.04 -23.75 2.73
#